data_AF-A0A7S7BU61-F1
#
_entry.id   AF-A0A7S7BU61-F1
#
_cell.length_a   1.000
_cell.length_b   1.000
_cell.length_c   1.000
_cell.angle_alpha   90.00
_cell.angle_beta   90.00
_cell.angle_gamma   90.00
#
_symmetry.space_group_name_H-M   'P 1'
#
loop_
_entity.id
_entity.type
_entity.pdbx_description
1 polymer ?
#
loop_
_entity_poly.entity_id
_entity_poly.type
_entity_poly.pdbx_seq_one_letter_code
_entity_poly.pdbx_strand_id
1 'polypeptide(L)'
;NLALREGVTPAQFERFIAENHHRIEDYPGWKFHLLKGERGNRLDQYAVMMEIVSLAALDVFYPEPDIATAEAATFAIAHRDTKQMYEEWKQLASFSGSPQIYTDYLSVAQSRSS
;
A
#
# COMPACT_ATOMS: atom_id res chain seq x y z
N ASN A 1 -3.66 -5.38 -9.49
CA ASN A 1 -4.21 -6.15 -8.35
C ASN A 1 -3.09 -6.92 -7.70
N LEU A 2 -3.12 -7.03 -6.38
CA LEU A 2 -2.15 -7.83 -5.66
C LEU A 2 -2.45 -9.32 -5.89
N ALA A 3 -1.44 -10.07 -6.32
CA ALA A 3 -1.54 -11.49 -6.61
C ALA A 3 -0.72 -12.29 -5.59
N LEU A 4 -1.30 -13.35 -5.02
CA LEU A 4 -0.58 -14.28 -4.15
C LEU A 4 0.46 -15.06 -4.95
N ARG A 5 1.56 -15.44 -4.30
CA ARG A 5 2.55 -16.35 -4.89
C ARG A 5 1.96 -17.76 -5.01
N GLU A 6 2.55 -18.55 -5.89
CA GLU A 6 2.17 -19.95 -6.06
C GLU A 6 2.25 -20.70 -4.72
N GLY A 7 1.21 -21.47 -4.40
CA GLY A 7 1.11 -22.23 -3.15
C GLY A 7 0.74 -21.42 -1.90
N VAL A 8 0.64 -20.09 -1.98
CA VAL A 8 0.22 -19.24 -0.85
C VAL A 8 -1.30 -19.14 -0.81
N THR A 9 -1.88 -19.52 0.33
CA THR A 9 -3.32 -19.41 0.57
C THR A 9 -3.71 -18.02 1.08
N PRO A 10 -4.95 -17.56 0.83
CA PRO A 10 -5.49 -16.33 1.43
C PRO A 10 -5.28 -16.26 2.94
N ALA A 11 -5.59 -17.33 3.67
CA ALA A 11 -5.45 -17.37 5.13
C ALA A 11 -4.00 -17.22 5.61
N GLN A 12 -3.02 -17.77 4.88
CA GLN A 12 -1.60 -17.56 5.21
C GLN A 12 -1.21 -16.09 5.03
N PHE A 13 -1.61 -15.49 3.92
CA PHE A 13 -1.31 -14.08 3.64
C PHE A 13 -2.01 -13.14 4.64
N GLU A 14 -3.32 -13.32 4.86
CA GLU A 14 -4.11 -12.51 5.80
C GLU A 14 -3.56 -12.60 7.23
N ARG A 15 -3.16 -13.79 7.69
CA ARG A 15 -2.51 -13.96 9.00
C ARG A 15 -1.19 -13.20 9.09
N PHE A 16 -0.33 -13.32 8.07
CA PHE A 16 0.92 -12.57 8.03
C PHE A 16 0.66 -11.06 8.15
N ILE A 17 -0.33 -10.53 7.41
CA ILE A 17 -0.69 -9.11 7.49
C ILE A 17 -1.23 -8.74 8.87
N ALA A 18 -2.17 -9.52 9.41
CA ALA A 18 -2.75 -9.26 10.73
C ALA A 18 -1.67 -9.18 11.82
N GLU A 19 -0.67 -10.06 11.74
CA GLU A 19 0.44 -10.12 12.69
C GLU A 19 1.50 -9.03 12.45
N ASN A 20 1.70 -8.54 11.22
CA ASN A 20 2.87 -7.72 10.86
C ASN A 20 2.54 -6.30 10.37
N HIS A 21 1.28 -5.93 10.12
CA HIS A 21 0.94 -4.60 9.58
C HIS A 21 1.37 -3.44 10.49
N HIS A 22 1.50 -3.67 11.80
CA HIS A 22 2.00 -2.69 12.76
C HIS A 22 3.45 -2.24 12.50
N ARG A 23 4.19 -2.99 11.67
CA ARG A 23 5.55 -2.67 11.22
C ARG A 23 5.56 -1.72 10.03
N ILE A 24 4.40 -1.42 9.44
CA ILE A 24 4.25 -0.47 8.34
C ILE A 24 4.12 0.93 8.93
N GLU A 25 5.15 1.72 8.75
CA GLU A 25 5.14 3.15 9.06
C GLU A 25 4.71 3.94 7.82
N ASP A 26 3.59 4.65 7.94
CA ASP A 26 3.05 5.51 6.89
C ASP A 26 3.78 6.86 6.86
N TYR A 27 3.91 7.44 5.66
CA TYR A 27 4.32 8.84 5.56
C TYR A 27 3.33 9.74 6.33
N PRO A 28 3.78 10.88 6.90
CA PRO A 28 2.89 11.82 7.55
C PRO A 28 1.72 12.24 6.65
N GLY A 29 0.49 12.04 7.13
CA GLY A 29 -0.74 12.35 6.38
C GLY A 29 -1.13 11.30 5.33
N TRP A 30 -0.44 10.16 5.30
CA TRP A 30 -0.85 8.99 4.53
C TRP A 30 -1.46 7.95 5.47
N LYS A 31 -2.31 7.11 4.90
CA LYS A 31 -2.91 5.99 5.60
C LYS A 31 -2.97 4.78 4.67
N PHE A 32 -2.25 3.73 5.05
CA PHE A 32 -2.25 2.46 4.34
C PHE A 32 -3.55 1.69 4.57
N HIS A 33 -4.09 1.13 3.49
CA HIS A 33 -5.20 0.18 3.52
C HIS A 33 -4.86 -1.04 2.66
N LEU A 34 -4.93 -2.24 3.25
CA LEU A 34 -5.05 -3.49 2.50
C LEU A 34 -6.53 -3.88 2.45
N LEU A 35 -7.05 -4.03 1.24
CA LEU A 35 -8.45 -4.32 0.97
C LEU A 35 -8.60 -5.70 0.34
N LYS A 36 -9.65 -6.44 0.73
CA LYS A 36 -10.08 -7.68 0.08
C LYS A 36 -11.41 -7.44 -0.63
N GLY A 37 -11.50 -7.87 -1.88
CA GLY A 37 -12.75 -7.81 -2.62
C GLY A 37 -13.68 -8.94 -2.19
N GLU A 38 -14.84 -8.58 -1.65
CA GLU A 38 -15.84 -9.56 -1.21
C GLU A 38 -16.93 -9.82 -2.28
N ARG A 39 -16.99 -9.01 -3.35
CA ARG A 39 -18.00 -9.09 -4.44
C ARG A 39 -17.48 -8.48 -5.75
N GLY A 40 -18.19 -8.78 -6.85
CA GLY A 40 -17.95 -8.20 -8.18
C GLY A 40 -16.70 -8.75 -8.87
N ASN A 41 -16.16 -8.01 -9.84
CA ASN A 41 -15.05 -8.46 -10.68
C ASN A 41 -13.72 -8.68 -9.93
N ARG A 42 -13.65 -8.25 -8.66
CA ARG A 42 -12.48 -8.38 -7.79
C ARG A 42 -12.74 -9.30 -6.60
N LEU A 43 -13.76 -10.16 -6.65
CA LEU A 43 -14.01 -11.17 -5.63
C LEU A 43 -12.72 -11.96 -5.34
N ASP A 44 -12.40 -12.09 -4.06
CA ASP A 44 -11.22 -12.76 -3.49
C ASP A 44 -9.85 -12.17 -3.91
N GLN A 45 -9.84 -11.01 -4.56
CA GLN A 45 -8.62 -10.29 -4.93
C GLN A 45 -8.30 -9.20 -3.92
N TYR A 46 -7.01 -8.88 -3.79
CA TYR A 46 -6.55 -7.82 -2.89
C TYR A 46 -6.13 -6.55 -3.64
N ALA A 47 -6.26 -5.43 -2.95
CA ALA A 47 -5.78 -4.12 -3.38
C ALA A 47 -5.10 -3.40 -2.23
N VAL A 48 -4.01 -2.68 -2.54
CA VAL A 48 -3.43 -1.67 -1.65
C VAL A 48 -4.02 -0.32 -2.07
N MET A 49 -4.47 0.46 -1.09
CA MET A 49 -4.90 1.84 -1.26
C MET A 49 -4.16 2.72 -0.26
N MET A 50 -3.59 3.81 -0.76
CA MET A 50 -3.04 4.86 0.10
C MET A 50 -4.04 6.01 0.12
N GLU A 51 -4.60 6.29 1.29
CA GLU A 51 -5.39 7.49 1.50
C GLU A 51 -4.44 8.62 1.92
N ILE A 52 -4.42 9.71 1.16
CA ILE A 52 -3.49 10.82 1.34
C ILE A 52 -4.30 12.09 1.56
N VAL A 53 -3.95 12.85 2.60
CA VAL A 53 -4.73 14.04 3.02
C VAL A 53 -4.81 15.14 1.94
N SER A 54 -3.88 15.19 0.98
CA SER A 54 -3.88 16.15 -0.13
C SER A 54 -2.85 15.79 -1.21
N LEU A 55 -2.97 16.39 -2.40
CA LEU A 55 -1.94 16.33 -3.43
C LEU A 55 -0.60 16.92 -2.95
N ALA A 56 -0.62 18.02 -2.20
CA ALA A 56 0.61 18.59 -1.66
C ALA A 56 1.37 17.63 -0.73
N ALA A 57 0.65 16.76 0.00
CA ALA A 57 1.27 15.72 0.84
C ALA A 57 1.79 14.52 0.02
N LEU A 58 1.23 14.27 -1.17
CA LEU A 58 1.80 13.32 -2.14
C LEU A 58 3.11 13.87 -2.69
N ASP A 59 3.11 15.13 -3.13
CA ASP A 59 4.24 15.77 -3.81
C ASP A 59 5.49 15.93 -2.92
N VAL A 60 5.33 15.93 -1.58
CA VAL A 60 6.47 15.91 -0.64
C VAL A 60 7.34 14.67 -0.83
N PHE A 61 6.74 13.52 -1.18
CA PHE A 61 7.42 12.24 -1.30
C PHE A 61 7.57 11.78 -2.77
N TYR A 62 6.57 12.06 -3.61
CA TYR A 62 6.48 11.64 -5.01
C TYR A 62 5.84 12.75 -5.87
N PRO A 63 6.59 13.80 -6.24
CA PRO A 63 6.09 14.89 -7.10
C PRO A 63 5.86 14.45 -8.55
N GLU A 64 6.51 13.37 -8.96
CA GLU A 64 6.30 12.71 -10.25
C GLU A 64 6.18 11.19 -10.03
N PRO A 65 5.41 10.48 -10.89
CA PRO A 65 5.30 9.03 -10.82
C PRO A 65 6.67 8.36 -10.79
N ASP A 66 6.87 7.46 -9.82
CA ASP A 66 8.11 6.69 -9.61
C ASP A 66 9.38 7.51 -9.28
N ILE A 67 9.29 8.83 -9.12
CA ILE A 67 10.42 9.70 -8.74
C ILE A 67 10.27 10.10 -7.27
N ALA A 68 11.01 9.42 -6.40
CA ALA A 68 11.02 9.70 -4.97
C ALA A 68 11.93 10.89 -4.61
N THR A 69 11.52 11.68 -3.60
CA THR A 69 12.30 12.80 -3.06
C THR A 69 13.36 12.35 -2.04
N ALA A 70 14.19 13.31 -1.58
CA ALA A 70 15.15 13.06 -0.50
C ALA A 70 14.46 12.78 0.84
N GLU A 71 13.28 13.35 1.06
CA GLU A 71 12.40 13.13 2.20
C GLU A 71 11.93 11.67 2.23
N ALA A 72 11.52 11.13 1.08
CA ALA A 72 11.16 9.71 0.95
C ALA A 72 12.35 8.79 1.28
N ALA A 73 13.54 9.11 0.78
CA ALA A 73 14.75 8.35 1.09
C ALA A 73 15.09 8.41 2.60
N THR A 74 14.99 9.58 3.22
CA THR A 74 15.24 9.78 4.65
C THR A 74 14.26 8.98 5.50
N PHE A 75 12.98 9.04 5.15
CA PHE A 75 11.94 8.26 5.81
C PHE A 75 12.20 6.75 5.69
N ALA A 76 12.60 6.27 4.51
CA ALA A 76 12.91 4.85 4.31
C ALA A 76 14.13 4.38 5.13
N ILE A 77 15.13 5.25 5.35
CA ILE A 77 16.28 4.96 6.21
C ILE A 77 15.86 4.87 7.68
N ALA A 78 14.97 5.75 8.13
CA ALA A 78 14.46 5.77 9.50
C ALA A 78 13.59 4.53 9.81
N HIS A 79 12.83 4.04 8.84
CA HIS A 79 11.86 2.95 9.02
C HIS A 79 12.31 1.66 8.34
N ARG A 80 13.48 1.15 8.73
CA ARG A 80 14.05 -0.08 8.13
C ARG A 80 13.20 -1.33 8.36
N ASP A 81 12.44 -1.38 9.45
CA ASP A 81 11.56 -2.52 9.71
C ASP A 81 10.40 -2.59 8.71
N THR A 82 9.83 -1.44 8.30
CA THR A 82 8.87 -1.35 7.18
C THR A 82 9.44 -1.98 5.91
N LYS A 83 10.70 -1.65 5.58
CA LYS A 83 11.37 -2.22 4.41
C LYS A 83 11.50 -3.74 4.53
N GLN A 84 11.87 -4.25 5.70
CA GLN A 84 12.01 -5.68 5.92
C GLN A 84 10.65 -6.40 5.82
N MET A 85 9.59 -5.83 6.41
CA MET A 85 8.22 -6.34 6.28
C MET A 85 7.80 -6.43 4.80
N TYR A 86 8.14 -5.44 3.97
CA TYR A 86 7.86 -5.50 2.53
C TYR A 86 8.63 -6.59 1.79
N GLU A 87 9.87 -6.90 2.20
CA GLU A 87 10.61 -8.04 1.62
C GLU A 87 10.02 -9.40 2.00
N GLU A 88 9.53 -9.52 3.24
CA GLU A 88 8.79 -10.71 3.72
C GLU A 88 7.45 -10.85 3.00
N TRP A 89 6.70 -9.75 2.84
CA TRP A 89 5.47 -9.70 2.05
C TRP A 89 5.70 -10.22 0.64
N LYS A 90 6.79 -9.79 -0.03
CA LYS A 90 7.08 -10.17 -1.42
C LYS A 90 7.24 -11.68 -1.64
N GLN A 91 7.49 -12.44 -0.56
CA GLN A 91 7.51 -13.92 -0.57
C GLN A 91 6.11 -14.53 -0.59
N LEU A 92 5.10 -13.80 -0.14
CA LEU A 92 3.72 -14.26 -0.04
C LEU A 92 2.83 -13.73 -1.16
N ALA A 93 3.09 -12.50 -1.59
CA ALA A 93 2.27 -11.80 -2.57
C ALA A 93 3.10 -10.83 -3.40
N SER A 94 2.55 -10.39 -4.52
CA SER A 94 3.05 -9.25 -5.26
C SER A 94 2.87 -7.97 -4.43
N PHE A 95 3.70 -6.96 -4.64
CA PHE A 95 3.66 -5.68 -3.92
C PHE A 95 3.29 -4.54 -4.86
N SER A 96 2.55 -3.54 -4.40
CA SER A 96 2.16 -2.38 -5.23
C SER A 96 3.38 -1.55 -5.64
N GLY A 97 3.42 -1.12 -6.90
CA GLY A 97 4.53 -0.37 -7.48
C GLY A 97 5.05 -1.04 -8.77
N SER A 98 5.69 -0.25 -9.63
CA SER A 98 6.18 -0.70 -10.93
C SER A 98 6.89 -2.07 -10.85
N PRO A 99 6.55 -3.05 -11.71
CA PRO A 99 5.73 -2.91 -12.92
C PRO A 99 4.21 -3.03 -12.72
N GLN A 100 3.69 -3.03 -11.48
CA GLN A 100 2.24 -3.06 -11.27
C GLN A 100 1.59 -1.69 -11.55
N ILE A 101 0.47 -1.75 -12.27
CA ILE A 101 -0.39 -0.59 -12.55
C ILE A 101 -0.92 -0.03 -11.22
N TYR A 102 -0.55 1.22 -10.92
CA TYR A 102 -1.17 2.04 -9.87
C TYR A 102 -1.80 3.28 -10.52
N THR A 103 -2.65 3.98 -9.76
CA THR A 103 -3.34 5.18 -10.22
C THR A 103 -3.67 6.04 -9.01
N ASP A 104 -3.26 7.29 -9.05
CA ASP A 104 -3.66 8.29 -8.07
C ASP A 104 -5.05 8.85 -8.44
N TYR A 105 -5.94 8.93 -7.45
CA TYR A 105 -7.28 9.44 -7.62
C TYR A 105 -7.47 10.71 -6.78
N LEU A 106 -8.01 11.76 -7.39
CA LEU A 106 -8.50 12.92 -6.68
C LEU A 106 -9.99 12.72 -6.37
N SER A 107 -10.37 12.81 -5.09
CA SER A 107 -11.78 12.80 -4.71
C SER A 107 -12.46 14.08 -5.20
N VAL A 108 -13.32 13.96 -6.21
CA VAL A 108 -14.13 15.08 -6.74
C VAL A 108 -15.43 15.30 -5.98
N ALA A 109 -15.88 14.28 -5.24
CA ALA A 109 -17.05 14.33 -4.36
C ALA A 109 -16.99 13.17 -3.35
N GLN A 110 -17.47 13.40 -2.13
CA GLN A 110 -17.62 12.36 -1.10
C GLN A 110 -18.88 12.57 -0.27
N SER A 111 -19.43 11.49 0.27
CA SER A 111 -20.53 11.58 1.23
C SER A 111 -20.04 12.21 2.54
N ARG A 112 -20.91 12.95 3.22
CA ARG A 112 -20.60 13.43 4.58
C ARG A 112 -20.70 12.25 5.55
N SER A 113 -19.72 12.12 6.43
CA SER A 113 -19.84 11.24 7.60
C SER A 113 -21.07 11.68 8.40
N SER A 114 -21.92 10.72 8.76
CA SER A 114 -23.12 10.96 9.58
C SER A 114 -22.75 11.34 11.01
#